data_AF-A0A6I1KJH4-F1
#
_entry.id   AF-A0A6I1KJH4-F1
#
_cell.length_a   1.000
_cell.length_b   1.000
_cell.length_c   1.000
_cell.angle_alpha   90.00
_cell.angle_beta   90.00
_cell.angle_gamma   90.00
#
_symmetry.space_group_name_H-M   'P 1'
#
loop_
_entity.id
_entity.type
_entity.pdbx_description
1 polymer ?
#
loop_
_entity_poly.entity_id
_entity_poly.type
_entity_poly.pdbx_seq_one_letter_code
_entity_poly.pdbx_strand_id
1 'polypeptide(L)' 'MARATVTLPQDLLTELMSLVDARSKTEAVITAIKDEIRLRKAARIKSMAGAMEFTTDASELRHEDSRLG' A
#
# COMPACT_ATOMS: atom_id res chain seq x y z
N MET A 1 3.28 19.40 -14.82
CA MET A 1 3.28 17.93 -14.88
C MET A 1 4.34 17.48 -15.88
N ALA A 2 5.21 16.54 -15.51
CA ALA A 2 6.16 15.94 -16.45
C ALA A 2 5.44 14.93 -17.33
N ARG A 3 5.59 15.04 -18.66
CA ARG A 3 5.03 14.09 -19.62
C ARG A 3 6.09 13.04 -19.93
N ALA A 4 5.78 11.77 -19.67
CA ALA A 4 6.59 10.64 -20.07
C ALA A 4 5.86 9.85 -21.15
N THR A 5 6.57 9.45 -22.20
CA THR A 5 6.02 8.61 -23.27
C THR A 5 6.61 7.22 -23.12
N VAL A 6 5.76 6.22 -22.97
CA VAL A 6 6.16 4.81 -22.77
C VAL A 6 5.36 3.95 -23.73
N THR A 7 6.05 3.01 -24.38
CA THR A 7 5.42 2.03 -25.27
C THR A 7 4.82 0.91 -24.43
N LEU A 8 3.52 0.73 -24.54
CA LEU A 8 2.76 -0.26 -23.77
C LEU A 8 1.90 -1.10 -24.74
N PRO A 9 1.76 -2.41 -24.50
CA PRO A 9 0.82 -3.25 -25.25
C PRO A 9 -0.61 -2.73 -25.08
N GLN A 10 -1.33 -2.63 -26.20
CA GLN A 10 -2.71 -2.10 -26.19
C GLN A 10 -3.68 -3.03 -25.46
N ASP A 11 -3.44 -4.34 -25.50
CA ASP A 11 -4.30 -5.35 -24.88
C ASP A 11 -4.31 -5.19 -23.36
N LEU A 12 -3.12 -5.09 -22.74
CA LEU A 12 -2.97 -4.85 -21.31
C LEU A 12 -3.60 -3.53 -20.85
N LEU A 13 -3.53 -2.50 -21.69
CA LEU A 13 -4.15 -1.21 -21.37
C LEU A 13 -5.67 -1.29 -21.39
N THR A 14 -6.21 -2.06 -22.34
CA THR A 14 -7.67 -2.28 -22.47
C THR A 14 -8.18 -3.08 -21.29
N GLU A 15 -7.49 -4.16 -20.92
CA GLU A 15 -7.83 -4.97 -19.75
C GLU A 15 -7.76 -4.14 -18.45
N LEU A 16 -6.72 -3.33 -18.29
CA LEU A 16 -6.60 -2.43 -17.14
C LEU A 16 -7.75 -1.42 -17.07
N MET A 17 -8.15 -0.84 -18.20
CA MET A 17 -9.29 0.09 -18.26
C MET A 17 -10.60 -0.60 -17.86
N SER A 18 -10.81 -1.85 -18.29
CA SER A 18 -11.98 -2.64 -17.90
C SER A 18 -11.98 -3.03 -16.42
N LEU A 19 -10.83 -3.35 -15.84
CA LEU A 19 -10.71 -3.73 -14.43
C LEU A 19 -10.87 -2.54 -13.47
N VAL A 20 -10.35 -1.37 -13.86
CA VAL A 20 -10.32 -0.17 -13.02
C VAL A 20 -11.55 0.74 -13.25
N ASP A 21 -12.37 0.44 -14.26
CA ASP A 21 -13.51 1.26 -14.71
C ASP A 21 -13.13 2.74 -14.92
N ALA A 22 -11.93 2.95 -15.47
CA ALA A 22 -11.36 4.27 -15.63
C ALA A 22 -11.85 4.94 -16.92
N ARG A 23 -12.21 6.23 -16.84
CA ARG A 23 -12.72 7.00 -18.00
C ARG A 23 -11.63 7.35 -19.01
N SER A 24 -10.35 7.28 -18.59
CA SER A 24 -9.22 7.63 -19.45
C SER A 24 -8.02 6.70 -19.23
N LYS A 25 -7.23 6.51 -20.30
CA LYS A 25 -5.97 5.74 -20.29
C LYS A 25 -5.00 6.27 -19.23
N THR A 26 -4.93 7.59 -19.07
CA THR A 26 -4.07 8.24 -18.09
C THR A 26 -4.50 7.92 -16.66
N GLU A 27 -5.80 7.94 -16.38
CA GLU A 27 -6.35 7.62 -15.07
C GLU A 27 -6.11 6.15 -14.70
N ALA A 28 -6.35 5.23 -15.63
CA ALA A 28 -6.07 3.81 -15.45
C ALA A 28 -4.60 3.56 -15.03
N VAL A 29 -3.65 4.19 -15.75
CA VAL A 29 -2.22 4.07 -15.47
C VAL A 29 -1.85 4.69 -14.12
N ILE A 30 -2.40 5.85 -13.77
CA ILE A 30 -2.14 6.49 -12.47
C ILE A 30 -2.65 5.62 -11.32
N THR A 31 -3.83 5.04 -11.45
CA THR A 31 -4.41 4.15 -10.43
C THR A 31 -3.56 2.89 -10.26
N ALA A 32 -3.16 2.24 -11.35
CA ALA A 32 -2.27 1.08 -11.31
C ALA A 32 -0.94 1.39 -10.60
N ILE A 33 -0.32 2.54 -10.90
CA ILE A 33 0.92 2.97 -10.24
C ILE A 33 0.69 3.18 -8.73
N LYS A 34 -0.42 3.80 -8.33
CA LYS A 34 -0.76 4.01 -6.92
C LYS A 34 -0.97 2.70 -6.18
N ASP A 35 -1.65 1.74 -6.80
CA ASP A 35 -1.95 0.44 -6.21
C ASP A 35 -0.67 -0.38 -6.01
N GLU A 36 0.22 -0.40 -7.00
CA GLU A 36 1.53 -1.06 -6.88
C GLU A 36 2.37 -0.45 -5.75
N ILE A 37 2.39 0.89 -5.64
CA ILE A 37 3.08 1.58 -4.53
C ILE A 37 2.44 1.20 -3.18
N ARG A 38 1.12 1.11 -3.10
CA ARG A 38 0.40 0.75 -1.87
C ARG A 38 0.71 -0.70 -1.46
N LEU A 39 0.69 -1.63 -2.41
CA LEU A 39 1.03 -3.05 -2.19
C LEU A 39 2.47 -3.19 -1.68
N ARG A 40 3.44 -2.52 -2.31
CA ARG A 40 4.84 -2.56 -1.85
C ARG A 40 5.03 -1.94 -0.46
N LYS A 41 4.35 -0.83 -0.16
CA LYS A 41 4.37 -0.22 1.18
C LYS A 41 3.77 -1.16 2.23
N ALA A 42 2.64 -1.79 1.92
CA ALA A 42 2.01 -2.76 2.81
C ALA A 42 2.90 -4.00 3.01
N ALA A 43 3.56 -4.50 1.96
CA ALA A 43 4.51 -5.59 2.06
C ALA A 43 5.70 -5.23 2.95
N ARG A 44 6.24 -4.01 2.82
CA ARG A 44 7.30 -3.50 3.70
C ARG A 44 6.86 -3.37 5.16
N ILE A 45 5.64 -2.89 5.42
CA ILE A 45 5.11 -2.82 6.78
C ILE A 45 4.92 -4.23 7.36
N LYS A 46 4.37 -5.17 6.58
CA LYS A 46 4.22 -6.57 7.00
C LYS A 46 5.57 -7.24 7.28
N SER A 47 6.59 -6.98 6.47
CA SER A 47 7.94 -7.51 6.74
C SER A 47 8.57 -6.88 7.98
N MET A 48 8.26 -5.61 8.27
CA MET A 48 8.71 -4.94 9.50
C MET A 48 7.94 -5.40 10.75
N ALA A 49 6.67 -5.75 10.62
CA ALA A 49 5.84 -6.25 11.73
C ALA A 49 6.31 -7.60 12.29
N GLY A 50 7.01 -8.41 11.48
CA GLY A 50 7.64 -9.66 11.94
C GLY A 50 9.04 -9.50 12.54
N ALA A 51 9.63 -8.30 12.47
CA ALA A 51 10.95 -7.97 13.01
C ALA A 51 10.88 -7.00 14.22
N MET A 52 9.66 -6.65 14.64
CA MET A 52 9.44 -5.92 15.88
C MET A 52 9.46 -6.95 17.01
N GLU A 53 10.66 -7.28 17.50
CA GLU A 53 10.79 -7.91 18.81
C GLU A 53 10.13 -6.96 19.81
N PHE A 54 8.94 -7.31 20.28
CA PHE A 54 8.35 -6.64 21.43
C PHE A 54 9.23 -7.00 22.62
N THR A 55 10.20 -6.14 22.93
CA THR A 55 11.13 -6.32 24.07
C THR A 55 10.45 -6.10 25.43
N THR A 56 9.13 -5.95 25.46
CA THR A 56 8.36 -5.67 26.67
C THR A 56 7.12 -6.53 26.70
N ASP A 57 7.00 -7.30 27.78
CA ASP A 57 5.92 -8.23 28.02
C ASP A 57 4.58 -7.49 28.23
N ALA A 58 3.50 -8.02 27.65
CA ALA A 58 2.16 -7.40 27.69
C ALA A 58 1.54 -7.33 29.10
N SER A 59 2.22 -7.89 30.11
CA SER A 59 1.88 -7.82 31.53
C SER A 59 2.38 -6.54 32.20
N GLU A 60 3.52 -5.96 31.78
CA GLU A 60 4.06 -4.73 32.40
C GLU A 60 3.24 -3.49 32.00
N LEU A 61 2.84 -3.38 30.73
CA LEU A 61 2.01 -2.27 30.21
C LEU A 61 0.60 -2.20 30.82
N ARG A 62 0.07 -3.31 31.34
CA ARG A 62 -1.27 -3.36 31.94
C ARG A 62 -1.28 -3.00 33.42
N HIS A 63 -0.11 -2.94 34.07
CA HIS A 63 0.00 -2.70 35.50
C HIS A 63 0.25 -1.23 35.88
N GLU A 64 0.44 -0.34 34.90
CA GLU A 64 0.63 1.11 35.13
C GLU A 64 -0.67 1.94 35.14
N ASP A 65 -1.85 1.32 35.13
CA ASP A 65 -3.11 2.06 35.38
C ASP A 65 -3.38 2.16 36.89
N SER A 66 -2.47 2.79 37.62
CA SER A 66 -2.63 3.13 39.03
C SER A 66 -3.40 4.45 39.20
N ARG A 67 -4.57 4.58 38.54
CA ARG A 67 -5.50 5.72 38.71
C ARG A 67 -6.72 5.40 39.58
N LEU A 68 -6.62 4.38 40.41
CA LEU A 68 -7.55 4.15 41.53
C LEU A 68 -6.75 3.95 42.81
N GLY A 69 -6.33 5.08 43.38
CA GLY A 69 -5.81 5.24 44.74
C GLY A 69 -6.29 6.58 45.26
#